data_AF-A0A3E2CB74-F1
#
_entry.id   AF-A0A3E2CB74-F1
#
_cell.length_a   1.000
_cell.length_b   1.000
_cell.length_c   1.000
_cell.angle_alpha   90.00
_cell.angle_beta   90.00
_cell.angle_gamma   90.00
#
_symmetry.space_group_name_H-M   'P 1'
#
loop_
_entity.id
_entity.type
_entity.pdbx_description
1 polymer ?
#
loop_
_entity_poly.entity_id
_entity_poly.type
_entity_poly.pdbx_seq_one_letter_code
_entity_poly.pdbx_strand_id
1 'polypeptide(L)'
;SINEDATTHPSPAFKNASVHRYLGDDGNADAAKNAAARNAANYYGQALNEAKDLLNDSTATQAQVNAAKKKLDDARKALGEYKTDVKALKDSVDKHGSTEELPSAKEGTVTSDAYRNADDPHFLTTDGKPDTKKNDEAKKAKKYYDKALAKAQDLMKKADPESKTPLDAQPTQKEIDDALKALDDARTEIEKYKTNTDALSAEAEKSQADTATTPTAGQFEDSPEFKNAYDKKDGTNDNADVKAYKEALKKARDLVKSATSTDPNTKNSERPTQKQINDALDALKQAKKAITNGYKTDVDKLKQAKEYAEDVFKKTPEYKNAIAIKNDNNNAKHEQAGKDLGDVTNQTG
;
A
#
# COMPACT_ATOMS: atom_id res chain seq x y z
N SER A 1 -20.31 53.86 -11.73
CA SER A 1 -20.81 52.90 -10.72
C SER A 1 -21.85 51.94 -11.26
N ILE A 2 -22.87 52.35 -12.02
CA ILE A 2 -23.83 51.38 -12.62
C ILE A 2 -23.16 50.50 -13.69
N ASN A 3 -22.31 51.08 -14.55
CA ASN A 3 -21.58 50.34 -15.60
C ASN A 3 -20.66 49.23 -15.07
N GLU A 4 -20.28 49.29 -13.79
CA GLU A 4 -19.47 48.26 -13.12
C GLU A 4 -20.30 47.03 -12.72
N ASP A 5 -21.63 47.04 -12.87
CA ASP A 5 -22.46 45.85 -12.68
C ASP A 5 -22.06 44.73 -13.65
N ALA A 6 -21.65 45.09 -14.88
CA ALA A 6 -21.15 44.16 -15.89
C ALA A 6 -19.91 43.37 -15.45
N THR A 7 -19.13 43.88 -14.49
CA THR A 7 -17.97 43.20 -13.90
C THR A 7 -18.27 42.67 -12.50
N THR A 8 -19.24 43.26 -11.78
CA THR A 8 -19.60 42.83 -10.43
C THR A 8 -20.45 41.56 -10.43
N HIS A 9 -21.51 41.51 -11.23
CA HIS A 9 -22.44 40.39 -11.29
C HIS A 9 -21.81 39.04 -11.68
N PRO A 10 -20.90 38.97 -12.69
CA PRO A 10 -20.25 37.71 -13.03
C PRO A 10 -19.17 37.30 -12.03
N SER A 11 -18.72 38.19 -11.14
CA SER A 11 -17.59 37.92 -10.24
C SER A 11 -17.87 36.77 -9.26
N PRO A 12 -16.84 35.98 -8.87
CA PRO A 12 -16.99 34.98 -7.82
C PRO A 12 -17.47 35.56 -6.50
N ALA A 13 -17.02 36.77 -6.16
CA ALA A 13 -17.45 37.48 -4.95
C ALA A 13 -18.97 37.66 -4.88
N PHE A 14 -19.60 38.14 -5.96
CA PHE A 14 -21.05 38.28 -6.02
C PHE A 14 -21.76 36.92 -6.06
N LYS A 15 -21.27 35.96 -6.85
CA LYS A 15 -21.85 34.61 -6.92
C LYS A 15 -21.84 33.92 -5.56
N ASN A 16 -20.71 33.98 -4.84
CA ASN A 16 -20.57 33.38 -3.53
C ASN A 16 -21.46 34.09 -2.50
N ALA A 17 -21.54 35.41 -2.53
CA ALA A 17 -22.45 36.17 -1.67
C ALA A 17 -23.92 35.80 -1.91
N SER A 18 -24.30 35.65 -3.19
CA SER A 18 -25.66 35.33 -3.61
C SER A 18 -26.06 33.90 -3.27
N VAL A 19 -25.16 32.93 -3.43
CA VAL A 19 -25.40 31.51 -3.11
C VAL A 19 -25.25 31.24 -1.61
N HIS A 20 -24.39 31.97 -0.91
CA HIS A 20 -24.21 31.94 0.55
C HIS A 20 -24.11 30.52 1.13
N ARG A 21 -23.15 29.73 0.63
CA ARG A 21 -22.87 28.34 1.06
C ARG A 21 -21.43 28.16 1.53
N TYR A 22 -20.96 29.02 2.43
CA TYR A 22 -19.71 28.87 3.14
C TYR A 22 -19.79 27.78 4.19
N LEU A 23 -18.70 27.04 4.34
CA LEU A 23 -18.47 26.06 5.39
C LEU A 23 -17.56 26.64 6.47
N GLY A 24 -17.73 26.19 7.72
CA GLY A 24 -16.81 26.42 8.82
C GLY A 24 -15.69 25.37 8.85
N ASP A 25 -14.79 25.48 9.83
CA ASP A 25 -13.64 24.58 9.99
C ASP A 25 -14.03 23.11 10.24
N ASP A 26 -15.25 22.87 10.72
CA ASP A 26 -15.83 21.56 10.96
C ASP A 26 -16.51 20.95 9.71
N GLY A 27 -16.51 21.68 8.59
CA GLY A 27 -17.18 21.29 7.35
C GLY A 27 -18.70 21.50 7.36
N ASN A 28 -19.28 22.05 8.43
CA ASN A 28 -20.70 22.41 8.49
C ASN A 28 -20.94 23.82 7.95
N ALA A 29 -22.20 24.17 7.66
CA ALA A 29 -22.53 25.49 7.16
C ALA A 29 -22.20 26.60 8.17
N ASP A 30 -21.42 27.60 7.75
CA ASP A 30 -21.14 28.79 8.56
C ASP A 30 -22.35 29.73 8.54
N ALA A 31 -23.24 29.58 9.52
CA ALA A 31 -24.49 30.33 9.60
C ALA A 31 -24.27 31.85 9.62
N ALA A 32 -23.25 32.32 10.33
CA ALA A 32 -22.96 33.75 10.48
C ALA A 32 -22.45 34.35 9.16
N LYS A 33 -21.45 33.70 8.53
CA LYS A 33 -20.91 34.15 7.24
C LYS A 33 -21.94 34.05 6.13
N ASN A 34 -22.77 33.00 6.13
CA ASN A 34 -23.84 32.84 5.14
C ASN A 34 -24.94 33.91 5.30
N ALA A 35 -25.29 34.29 6.53
CA ALA A 35 -26.22 35.39 6.77
C ALA A 35 -25.63 36.74 6.29
N ALA A 36 -24.36 37.01 6.62
CA ALA A 36 -23.68 38.22 6.18
C ALA A 36 -23.53 38.30 4.65
N ALA A 37 -23.18 37.19 4.00
CA ALA A 37 -23.08 37.04 2.55
C ALA A 37 -24.39 37.37 1.84
N ARG A 38 -25.49 36.76 2.32
CA ARG A 38 -26.84 37.02 1.81
C ARG A 38 -27.22 38.49 1.97
N ASN A 39 -26.95 39.08 3.13
CA ASN A 39 -27.23 40.49 3.38
C ASN A 39 -26.43 41.41 2.45
N ALA A 40 -25.16 41.10 2.19
CA ALA A 40 -24.33 41.88 1.27
C ALA A 40 -24.83 41.82 -0.18
N ALA A 41 -25.21 40.63 -0.66
CA ALA A 41 -25.81 40.46 -2.00
C ALA A 41 -27.13 41.23 -2.13
N ASN A 42 -28.01 41.14 -1.12
CA ASN A 42 -29.27 41.88 -1.09
C ASN A 42 -29.04 43.40 -1.07
N TYR A 43 -28.12 43.87 -0.24
CA TYR A 43 -27.80 45.30 -0.14
C TYR A 43 -27.24 45.85 -1.46
N TYR A 44 -26.39 45.08 -2.14
CA TYR A 44 -25.91 45.42 -3.47
C TYR A 44 -27.06 45.52 -4.49
N GLY A 45 -27.97 44.55 -4.51
CA GLY A 45 -29.15 44.57 -5.39
C GLY A 45 -30.05 45.79 -5.14
N GLN A 46 -30.29 46.13 -3.86
CA GLN A 46 -31.06 47.31 -3.47
C GLN A 46 -30.38 48.62 -3.91
N ALA A 47 -29.08 48.77 -3.64
CA ALA A 47 -28.32 49.95 -4.03
C ALA A 47 -28.23 50.11 -5.56
N LEU A 48 -28.16 49.00 -6.29
CA LEU A 48 -28.17 49.00 -7.75
C LEU A 48 -29.52 49.46 -8.30
N ASN A 49 -30.62 48.98 -7.72
CA ASN A 49 -31.97 49.42 -8.11
C ASN A 49 -32.20 50.90 -7.79
N GLU A 50 -31.84 51.37 -6.57
CA GLU A 50 -31.93 52.79 -6.20
C GLU A 50 -31.14 53.67 -7.19
N ALA A 51 -29.93 53.23 -7.59
CA ALA A 51 -29.12 53.96 -8.56
C ALA A 51 -29.75 53.98 -9.97
N LYS A 52 -30.37 52.87 -10.40
CA LYS A 52 -31.08 52.77 -11.69
C LYS A 52 -32.36 53.62 -11.71
N ASP A 53 -33.10 53.65 -10.61
CA ASP A 53 -34.31 54.45 -10.49
C ASP A 53 -33.98 55.95 -10.57
N LEU A 54 -32.97 56.40 -9.82
CA LEU A 54 -32.50 57.79 -9.87
C LEU A 54 -31.91 58.19 -11.22
N LEU A 55 -31.33 57.25 -11.97
CA LEU A 55 -30.85 57.51 -13.33
C LEU A 55 -32.01 57.83 -14.29
N ASN A 56 -33.18 57.25 -14.05
CA ASN A 56 -34.39 57.47 -14.86
C ASN A 56 -35.28 58.62 -14.34
N ASP A 57 -34.99 59.15 -13.14
CA ASP A 57 -35.73 60.26 -12.53
C ASP A 57 -35.16 61.61 -12.97
N SER A 58 -35.86 62.27 -13.89
CA SER A 58 -35.49 63.62 -14.38
C SER A 58 -35.51 64.72 -13.31
N THR A 59 -36.08 64.46 -12.14
CA THR A 59 -36.17 65.40 -11.02
C THR A 59 -35.13 65.13 -9.92
N ALA A 60 -34.33 64.07 -10.05
CA ALA A 60 -33.33 63.70 -9.06
C ALA A 60 -32.29 64.81 -8.86
N THR A 61 -32.03 65.14 -7.59
CA THR A 61 -30.98 66.11 -7.23
C THR A 61 -29.60 65.47 -7.30
N GLN A 62 -28.57 66.29 -7.54
CA GLN A 62 -27.18 65.83 -7.52
C GLN A 62 -26.79 65.19 -6.17
N ALA A 63 -27.36 65.67 -5.06
CA ALA A 63 -27.14 65.09 -3.75
C ALA A 63 -27.67 63.65 -3.64
N GLN A 64 -28.87 63.38 -4.17
CA GLN A 64 -29.44 62.03 -4.23
C GLN A 64 -28.60 61.10 -5.12
N VAL A 65 -28.19 61.58 -6.30
CA VAL A 65 -27.32 60.82 -7.22
C VAL A 65 -25.98 60.48 -6.55
N ASN A 66 -25.34 61.44 -5.89
CA ASN A 66 -24.07 61.22 -5.18
C ASN A 66 -24.23 60.23 -4.02
N ALA A 67 -25.33 60.32 -3.26
CA ALA A 67 -25.62 59.40 -2.16
C ALA A 67 -25.84 57.97 -2.66
N ALA A 68 -26.65 57.77 -3.70
CA ALA A 68 -26.90 56.45 -4.30
C ALA A 68 -25.63 55.85 -4.93
N LYS A 69 -24.83 56.68 -5.61
CA LYS A 69 -23.51 56.26 -6.13
C LYS A 69 -22.62 55.74 -5.00
N LYS A 70 -22.53 56.47 -3.89
CA LYS A 70 -21.73 56.07 -2.73
C LYS A 70 -22.25 54.76 -2.12
N LYS A 71 -23.57 54.61 -1.94
CA LYS A 71 -24.18 53.36 -1.46
C LYS A 71 -23.83 52.16 -2.34
N LEU A 72 -23.94 52.31 -3.67
CA LEU A 72 -23.62 51.26 -4.62
C LEU A 72 -22.13 50.89 -4.61
N ASP A 73 -21.24 51.86 -4.51
CA ASP A 73 -19.79 51.62 -4.42
C ASP A 73 -19.42 50.94 -3.09
N ASP A 74 -20.03 51.37 -1.96
CA ASP A 74 -19.84 50.73 -0.65
C ASP A 74 -20.37 49.29 -0.65
N ALA A 75 -21.55 49.05 -1.26
CA ALA A 75 -22.12 47.71 -1.39
C ALA A 75 -21.24 46.79 -2.25
N ARG A 76 -20.70 47.31 -3.37
CA ARG A 76 -19.73 46.56 -4.19
C ARG A 76 -18.48 46.22 -3.40
N LYS A 77 -17.93 47.17 -2.63
CA LYS A 77 -16.74 46.93 -1.81
C LYS A 77 -16.99 45.83 -0.78
N ALA A 78 -18.16 45.82 -0.14
CA ALA A 78 -18.56 44.79 0.83
C ALA A 78 -18.64 43.38 0.22
N LEU A 79 -18.96 43.24 -1.07
CA LEU A 79 -18.91 41.94 -1.75
C LEU A 79 -17.49 41.36 -1.80
N GLY A 80 -16.45 42.20 -1.76
CA GLY A 80 -15.04 41.78 -1.81
C GLY A 80 -14.61 40.84 -0.69
N GLU A 81 -15.34 40.80 0.43
CA GLU A 81 -15.12 39.87 1.56
C GLU A 81 -15.52 38.42 1.23
N TYR A 82 -16.25 38.22 0.13
CA TYR A 82 -16.86 36.95 -0.27
C TYR A 82 -16.15 36.30 -1.47
N LYS A 83 -14.90 36.70 -1.74
CA LYS A 83 -14.05 36.07 -2.75
C LYS A 83 -13.85 34.57 -2.47
N THR A 84 -13.51 33.85 -3.52
CA THR A 84 -13.17 32.43 -3.43
C THR A 84 -11.81 32.29 -2.75
N ASP A 85 -11.76 31.48 -1.68
CA ASP A 85 -10.56 31.10 -0.97
C ASP A 85 -10.12 29.69 -1.40
N VAL A 86 -8.92 29.59 -1.96
CA VAL A 86 -8.32 28.34 -2.45
C VAL A 86 -7.28 27.76 -1.49
N LYS A 87 -7.00 28.42 -0.36
CA LYS A 87 -5.89 28.08 0.52
C LYS A 87 -5.95 26.64 1.01
N ALA A 88 -7.11 26.20 1.50
CA ALA A 88 -7.28 24.83 1.99
C ALA A 88 -7.06 23.78 0.88
N LEU A 89 -7.56 24.05 -0.34
CA LEU A 89 -7.35 23.16 -1.49
C LEU A 89 -5.88 23.11 -1.90
N LYS A 90 -5.19 24.26 -1.91
CA LYS A 90 -3.76 24.36 -2.20
C LYS A 90 -2.91 23.62 -1.17
N ASP A 91 -3.15 23.87 0.12
CA ASP A 91 -2.45 23.18 1.21
C ASP A 91 -2.64 21.65 1.12
N SER A 92 -3.86 21.23 0.78
CA SER A 92 -4.23 19.83 0.57
C SER A 92 -3.47 19.20 -0.62
N VAL A 93 -3.38 19.87 -1.78
CA VAL A 93 -2.59 19.39 -2.91
C VAL A 93 -1.09 19.36 -2.57
N ASP A 94 -0.57 20.43 -1.97
CA ASP A 94 0.85 20.55 -1.64
C ASP A 94 1.30 19.49 -0.61
N LYS A 95 0.45 19.12 0.35
CA LYS A 95 0.76 18.11 1.38
C LYS A 95 0.78 16.68 0.85
N HIS A 96 0.02 16.39 -0.19
CA HIS A 96 -0.19 15.02 -0.68
C HIS A 96 0.51 14.74 -2.01
N GLY A 97 1.47 15.59 -2.37
CA GLY A 97 2.29 15.46 -3.56
C GLY A 97 1.57 15.96 -4.83
N SER A 98 2.34 16.45 -5.79
CA SER A 98 1.88 16.84 -7.12
C SER A 98 2.56 15.98 -8.17
N THR A 99 1.86 15.69 -9.25
CA THR A 99 2.38 14.96 -10.42
C THR A 99 3.20 15.85 -11.35
N GLU A 100 3.28 17.16 -11.11
CA GLU A 100 3.90 18.13 -12.03
C GLU A 100 5.43 17.97 -12.20
N GLU A 101 6.10 17.15 -11.39
CA GLU A 101 7.56 16.96 -11.44
C GLU A 101 8.00 15.49 -11.33
N LEU A 102 7.57 14.60 -12.23
CA LEU A 102 8.23 13.28 -12.37
C LEU A 102 9.61 13.46 -13.04
N PRO A 103 10.70 12.88 -12.51
CA PRO A 103 10.75 11.77 -11.54
C PRO A 103 10.90 12.16 -10.05
N SER A 104 10.90 13.44 -9.72
CA SER A 104 11.13 13.98 -8.36
C SER A 104 9.82 14.30 -7.63
N ALA A 105 8.81 13.41 -7.73
CA ALA A 105 7.51 13.67 -7.11
C ALA A 105 7.66 13.94 -5.61
N LYS A 106 7.05 15.03 -5.15
CA LYS A 106 7.00 15.36 -3.72
C LYS A 106 6.32 14.22 -2.97
N GLU A 107 6.92 13.78 -1.85
CA GLU A 107 6.36 12.73 -1.00
C GLU A 107 4.90 13.05 -0.61
N GLY A 108 4.03 12.05 -0.72
CA GLY A 108 2.61 12.22 -0.51
C GLY A 108 1.80 10.99 -0.92
N THR A 109 0.55 11.19 -1.33
CA THR A 109 -0.31 10.09 -1.79
C THR A 109 0.24 9.47 -3.08
N VAL A 110 0.73 10.27 -4.02
CA VAL A 110 1.25 9.76 -5.32
C VAL A 110 2.50 8.89 -5.18
N THR A 111 3.24 8.98 -4.07
CA THR A 111 4.41 8.14 -3.80
C THR A 111 4.10 6.96 -2.88
N SER A 112 2.89 6.86 -2.33
CA SER A 112 2.54 5.80 -1.37
C SER A 112 2.49 4.42 -2.02
N ASP A 113 2.75 3.40 -1.22
CA ASP A 113 2.53 2.01 -1.59
C ASP A 113 1.08 1.78 -2.02
N ALA A 114 0.12 2.41 -1.33
CA ALA A 114 -1.30 2.31 -1.65
C ALA A 114 -1.63 2.85 -3.06
N TYR A 115 -1.09 4.00 -3.44
CA TYR A 115 -1.28 4.56 -4.79
C TYR A 115 -0.59 3.70 -5.86
N ARG A 116 0.65 3.24 -5.60
CA ARG A 116 1.39 2.36 -6.50
C ARG A 116 0.70 1.00 -6.67
N ASN A 117 0.11 0.47 -5.62
CA ASN A 117 -0.71 -0.74 -5.66
C ASN A 117 -2.04 -0.50 -6.38
N ALA A 118 -2.59 0.71 -6.35
CA ALA A 118 -3.78 1.04 -7.12
C ALA A 118 -3.48 1.24 -8.63
N ASP A 119 -2.25 1.62 -8.97
CA ASP A 119 -1.74 1.74 -10.34
C ASP A 119 -1.47 0.36 -10.95
N ASP A 120 -0.75 -0.48 -10.22
CA ASP A 120 -0.38 -1.83 -10.65
C ASP A 120 -0.80 -2.89 -9.60
N PRO A 121 -2.11 -3.18 -9.49
CA PRO A 121 -2.63 -4.02 -8.42
C PRO A 121 -2.30 -5.49 -8.59
N HIS A 122 -1.77 -6.07 -7.52
CA HIS A 122 -1.34 -7.45 -7.41
C HIS A 122 -1.95 -8.15 -6.20
N PHE A 123 -3.15 -7.77 -5.76
CA PHE A 123 -3.78 -8.44 -4.63
C PHE A 123 -4.17 -9.87 -5.00
N LEU A 124 -4.00 -10.78 -4.03
CA LEU A 124 -4.35 -12.19 -4.14
C LEU A 124 -5.49 -12.51 -3.17
N THR A 125 -6.31 -13.49 -3.52
CA THR A 125 -7.25 -14.14 -2.61
C THR A 125 -6.49 -15.01 -1.60
N THR A 126 -7.20 -15.52 -0.59
CA THR A 126 -6.67 -16.48 0.39
C THR A 126 -6.05 -17.72 -0.26
N ASP A 127 -6.47 -18.05 -1.48
CA ASP A 127 -6.07 -19.25 -2.21
C ASP A 127 -4.82 -18.99 -3.07
N GLY A 128 -4.26 -17.76 -3.03
CA GLY A 128 -3.11 -17.34 -3.81
C GLY A 128 -3.42 -17.02 -5.28
N LYS A 129 -4.69 -16.87 -5.66
CA LYS A 129 -5.10 -16.45 -7.01
C LYS A 129 -5.29 -14.93 -7.08
N PRO A 130 -5.16 -14.29 -8.25
CA PRO A 130 -5.46 -12.86 -8.37
C PRO A 130 -6.88 -12.49 -7.87
N ASP A 131 -6.96 -11.54 -6.94
CA ASP A 131 -8.23 -10.96 -6.48
C ASP A 131 -8.71 -9.93 -7.50
N THR A 132 -9.34 -10.42 -8.56
CA THR A 132 -9.83 -9.59 -9.69
C THR A 132 -10.72 -8.44 -9.23
N LYS A 133 -11.61 -8.68 -8.27
CA LYS A 133 -12.51 -7.65 -7.74
C LYS A 133 -11.72 -6.54 -7.05
N LYS A 134 -10.85 -6.88 -6.09
CA LYS A 134 -10.05 -5.90 -5.36
C LYS A 134 -9.09 -5.15 -6.30
N ASN A 135 -8.50 -5.85 -7.26
CA ASN A 135 -7.60 -5.25 -8.25
C ASN A 135 -8.35 -4.26 -9.17
N ASP A 136 -9.57 -4.57 -9.58
CA ASP A 136 -10.39 -3.65 -10.39
C ASP A 136 -10.89 -2.45 -9.59
N GLU A 137 -11.26 -2.65 -8.31
CA GLU A 137 -11.63 -1.57 -7.39
C GLU A 137 -10.44 -0.63 -7.13
N ALA A 138 -9.22 -1.16 -7.00
CA ALA A 138 -8.00 -0.38 -6.86
C ALA A 138 -7.75 0.54 -8.08
N LYS A 139 -7.84 -0.01 -9.30
CA LYS A 139 -7.71 0.78 -10.54
C LYS A 139 -8.75 1.89 -10.63
N LYS A 140 -9.99 1.59 -10.24
CA LYS A 140 -11.08 2.58 -10.20
C LYS A 140 -10.77 3.69 -9.19
N ALA A 141 -10.35 3.32 -7.98
CA ALA A 141 -9.98 4.28 -6.94
C ALA A 141 -8.87 5.22 -7.42
N LYS A 142 -7.83 4.69 -8.08
CA LYS A 142 -6.78 5.50 -8.69
C LYS A 142 -7.32 6.48 -9.71
N LYS A 143 -8.14 6.00 -10.65
CA LYS A 143 -8.75 6.86 -11.67
C LYS A 143 -9.58 7.99 -11.06
N TYR A 144 -10.31 7.71 -9.97
CA TYR A 144 -11.08 8.74 -9.26
C TYR A 144 -10.17 9.77 -8.58
N TYR A 145 -9.09 9.32 -7.92
CA TYR A 145 -8.10 10.20 -7.31
C TYR A 145 -7.42 11.09 -8.36
N ASP A 146 -6.93 10.52 -9.47
CA ASP A 146 -6.26 11.27 -10.54
C ASP A 146 -7.20 12.35 -11.12
N LYS A 147 -8.49 12.00 -11.31
CA LYS A 147 -9.51 12.95 -11.77
C LYS A 147 -9.79 14.05 -10.75
N ALA A 148 -9.87 13.71 -9.46
CA ALA A 148 -10.09 14.69 -8.39
C ALA A 148 -8.89 15.66 -8.27
N LEU A 149 -7.67 15.15 -8.35
CA LEU A 149 -6.44 15.95 -8.33
C LEU A 149 -6.37 16.89 -9.54
N ALA A 150 -6.64 16.39 -10.75
CA ALA A 150 -6.67 17.22 -11.95
C ALA A 150 -7.74 18.33 -11.86
N LYS A 151 -8.94 18.01 -11.33
CA LYS A 151 -9.99 19.02 -11.10
C LYS A 151 -9.56 20.06 -10.08
N ALA A 152 -8.94 19.65 -8.97
CA ALA A 152 -8.42 20.57 -7.96
C ALA A 152 -7.38 21.53 -8.55
N GLN A 153 -6.43 21.02 -9.33
CA GLN A 153 -5.41 21.81 -10.00
C GLN A 153 -6.00 22.79 -11.04
N ASP A 154 -6.98 22.36 -11.84
CA ASP A 154 -7.68 23.22 -12.80
C ASP A 154 -8.43 24.36 -12.11
N LEU A 155 -9.14 24.08 -11.02
CA LEU A 155 -9.85 25.11 -10.26
C LEU A 155 -8.89 26.13 -9.63
N MET A 156 -7.75 25.68 -9.08
CA MET A 156 -6.73 26.59 -8.56
C MET A 156 -6.16 27.49 -9.66
N LYS A 157 -5.86 26.93 -10.84
CA LYS A 157 -5.39 27.70 -12.00
C LYS A 157 -6.43 28.73 -12.45
N LYS A 158 -7.73 28.38 -12.46
CA LYS A 158 -8.81 29.32 -12.82
C LYS A 158 -9.07 30.40 -11.77
N ALA A 159 -8.85 30.09 -10.50
CA ALA A 159 -9.00 31.03 -9.39
C ALA A 159 -7.84 32.02 -9.28
N ASP A 160 -6.71 31.72 -9.91
CA ASP A 160 -5.52 32.59 -9.89
C ASP A 160 -5.86 33.96 -10.49
N PRO A 161 -5.61 35.08 -9.76
CA PRO A 161 -5.79 36.44 -10.28
C PRO A 161 -5.07 36.72 -11.60
N GLU A 162 -3.98 36.00 -11.89
CA GLU A 162 -3.16 36.16 -13.09
C GLU A 162 -3.62 35.29 -14.27
N SER A 163 -4.55 34.35 -14.05
CA SER A 163 -4.97 33.35 -15.06
C SER A 163 -5.69 33.91 -16.29
N LYS A 164 -6.07 35.18 -16.25
CA LYS A 164 -6.94 35.83 -17.25
C LYS A 164 -8.29 35.12 -17.44
N THR A 165 -8.67 34.23 -16.52
CA THR A 165 -9.94 33.53 -16.56
C THR A 165 -11.08 34.55 -16.45
N PRO A 166 -12.04 34.55 -17.41
CA PRO A 166 -13.22 35.40 -17.33
C PRO A 166 -13.92 35.29 -15.97
N LEU A 167 -14.40 36.40 -15.42
CA LEU A 167 -15.01 36.45 -14.08
C LEU A 167 -16.15 35.44 -13.91
N ASP A 168 -16.92 35.22 -14.98
CA ASP A 168 -18.01 34.26 -15.02
C ASP A 168 -17.56 32.79 -15.07
N ALA A 169 -16.31 32.53 -15.48
CA ALA A 169 -15.69 31.20 -15.52
C ALA A 169 -14.78 30.90 -14.32
N GLN A 170 -14.49 31.89 -13.47
CA GLN A 170 -13.77 31.68 -12.22
C GLN A 170 -14.61 30.86 -11.23
N PRO A 171 -13.97 29.98 -10.44
CA PRO A 171 -14.68 29.06 -9.56
C PRO A 171 -15.29 29.78 -8.34
N THR A 172 -16.42 29.26 -7.90
CA THR A 172 -17.09 29.62 -6.65
C THR A 172 -16.46 28.92 -5.45
N GLN A 173 -16.72 29.42 -4.24
CA GLN A 173 -16.28 28.77 -3.01
C GLN A 173 -16.80 27.33 -2.92
N LYS A 174 -18.06 27.12 -3.29
CA LYS A 174 -18.67 25.77 -3.31
C LYS A 174 -17.88 24.80 -4.18
N GLU A 175 -17.42 25.24 -5.36
CA GLU A 175 -16.67 24.37 -6.26
C GLU A 175 -15.30 24.01 -5.71
N ILE A 176 -14.64 24.92 -4.99
CA ILE A 176 -13.38 24.65 -4.27
C ILE A 176 -13.63 23.65 -3.13
N ASP A 177 -14.66 23.89 -2.29
CA ASP A 177 -14.96 23.03 -1.15
C ASP A 177 -15.37 21.61 -1.60
N ASP A 178 -16.19 21.50 -2.65
CA ASP A 178 -16.57 20.22 -3.26
C ASP A 178 -15.34 19.50 -3.84
N ALA A 179 -14.40 20.23 -4.44
CA ALA A 179 -13.17 19.64 -4.99
C ALA A 179 -12.21 19.17 -3.91
N LEU A 180 -12.06 19.95 -2.82
CA LEU A 180 -11.29 19.54 -1.65
C LEU A 180 -11.87 18.25 -1.06
N LYS A 181 -13.18 18.22 -0.83
CA LYS A 181 -13.86 17.03 -0.32
C LYS A 181 -13.68 15.82 -1.24
N ALA A 182 -13.89 16.00 -2.54
CA ALA A 182 -13.74 14.90 -3.50
C ALA A 182 -12.30 14.36 -3.56
N LEU A 183 -11.30 15.24 -3.43
CA LEU A 183 -9.90 14.86 -3.38
C LEU A 183 -9.56 14.08 -2.10
N ASP A 184 -10.04 14.54 -0.94
CA ASP A 184 -9.83 13.87 0.33
C ASP A 184 -10.56 12.51 0.41
N ASP A 185 -11.81 12.44 -0.04
CA ASP A 185 -12.56 11.18 -0.14
C ASP A 185 -11.81 10.17 -1.04
N ALA A 186 -11.30 10.62 -2.19
CA ALA A 186 -10.56 9.76 -3.11
C ALA A 186 -9.23 9.27 -2.51
N ARG A 187 -8.56 10.08 -1.67
CA ARG A 187 -7.38 9.64 -0.91
C ARG A 187 -7.74 8.56 0.09
N THR A 188 -8.80 8.75 0.87
CA THR A 188 -9.28 7.73 1.82
C THR A 188 -9.59 6.40 1.13
N GLU A 189 -10.14 6.44 -0.09
CA GLU A 189 -10.35 5.24 -0.90
C GLU A 189 -9.03 4.60 -1.35
N ILE A 190 -8.04 5.38 -1.80
CA ILE A 190 -6.71 4.86 -2.16
C ILE A 190 -6.04 4.16 -0.97
N GLU A 191 -6.15 4.70 0.24
CA GLU A 191 -5.52 4.15 1.46
C GLU A 191 -5.97 2.71 1.80
N LYS A 192 -7.08 2.22 1.22
CA LYS A 192 -7.53 0.82 1.37
C LYS A 192 -6.63 -0.20 0.66
N TYR A 193 -5.76 0.26 -0.24
CA TYR A 193 -4.90 -0.58 -1.08
C TYR A 193 -3.44 -0.59 -0.61
N LYS A 194 -3.20 -0.35 0.68
CA LYS A 194 -1.87 -0.56 1.29
C LYS A 194 -1.36 -1.97 1.07
N THR A 195 -0.05 -2.09 1.04
CA THR A 195 0.63 -3.37 0.91
C THR A 195 0.28 -4.27 2.10
N ASN A 196 -0.25 -5.46 1.81
CA ASN A 196 -0.52 -6.50 2.80
C ASN A 196 0.66 -7.46 2.84
N THR A 197 1.22 -7.66 4.04
CA THR A 197 2.36 -8.53 4.31
C THR A 197 2.01 -9.85 4.99
N ASP A 198 0.75 -10.08 5.37
CA ASP A 198 0.34 -11.16 6.28
C ASP A 198 0.80 -12.54 5.80
N ALA A 199 0.60 -12.83 4.51
CA ALA A 199 1.01 -14.10 3.92
C ALA A 199 2.54 -14.29 3.88
N LEU A 200 3.29 -13.19 3.66
CA LEU A 200 4.76 -13.21 3.66
C LEU A 200 5.30 -13.39 5.08
N SER A 201 4.74 -12.67 6.05
CA SER A 201 5.07 -12.81 7.47
C SER A 201 4.83 -14.25 7.95
N ALA A 202 3.63 -14.79 7.69
CA ALA A 202 3.27 -16.15 8.09
C ALA A 202 4.19 -17.22 7.44
N GLU A 203 4.63 -17.03 6.20
CA GLU A 203 5.58 -17.95 5.55
C GLU A 203 7.00 -17.82 6.11
N ALA A 204 7.44 -16.61 6.45
CA ALA A 204 8.74 -16.34 7.07
C ALA A 204 8.82 -16.81 8.53
N GLU A 205 7.69 -16.90 9.23
CA GLU A 205 7.57 -17.41 10.61
C GLU A 205 7.69 -18.94 10.71
N LYS A 206 7.47 -19.67 9.60
CA LYS A 206 7.76 -21.12 9.48
C LYS A 206 9.26 -21.44 9.38
N SER A 207 10.10 -20.42 9.50
CA SER A 207 11.54 -20.50 9.44
C SER A 207 12.13 -20.00 10.74
N GLN A 208 13.26 -20.57 11.18
CA GLN A 208 13.90 -20.15 12.41
C GLN A 208 14.26 -18.64 12.41
N ALA A 209 14.29 -18.03 13.59
CA ALA A 209 14.66 -16.62 13.75
C ALA A 209 16.09 -16.35 13.23
N ASP A 210 16.36 -15.13 12.76
CA ASP A 210 17.69 -14.74 12.21
C ASP A 210 18.84 -14.97 13.20
N THR A 211 18.55 -14.94 14.50
CA THR A 211 19.54 -15.12 15.58
C THR A 211 19.70 -16.58 16.01
N ALA A 212 18.91 -17.52 15.46
CA ALA A 212 19.00 -18.92 15.83
C ALA A 212 20.27 -19.55 15.25
N THR A 213 21.07 -20.18 16.11
CA THR A 213 22.32 -20.86 15.74
C THR A 213 22.14 -22.38 15.58
N THR A 214 21.02 -22.91 16.06
CA THR A 214 20.63 -24.31 15.94
C THR A 214 19.20 -24.43 15.42
N PRO A 215 18.86 -25.50 14.67
CA PRO A 215 17.50 -25.72 14.18
C PRO A 215 16.48 -25.65 15.32
N THR A 216 15.49 -24.78 15.16
CA THR A 216 14.39 -24.65 16.11
C THR A 216 13.35 -25.72 15.82
N ALA A 217 12.95 -26.49 16.84
CA ALA A 217 11.99 -27.58 16.69
C ALA A 217 10.69 -27.09 16.02
N GLY A 218 10.22 -27.85 15.04
CA GLY A 218 8.99 -27.54 14.29
C GLY A 218 9.14 -26.46 13.20
N GLN A 219 10.32 -25.87 13.02
CA GLN A 219 10.61 -24.97 11.91
C GLN A 219 11.12 -25.72 10.68
N PHE A 220 11.13 -25.04 9.53
CA PHE A 220 11.59 -25.62 8.26
C PHE A 220 12.99 -26.24 8.36
N GLU A 221 13.91 -25.61 9.10
CA GLU A 221 15.27 -26.09 9.27
C GLU A 221 15.40 -27.34 10.15
N ASP A 222 14.34 -27.73 10.85
CA ASP A 222 14.27 -28.98 11.61
C ASP A 222 13.89 -30.19 10.72
N SER A 223 13.49 -29.94 9.46
CA SER A 223 13.17 -31.03 8.53
C SER A 223 14.40 -31.89 8.16
N PRO A 224 14.24 -33.21 7.97
CA PRO A 224 15.31 -34.06 7.45
C PRO A 224 15.86 -33.55 6.12
N GLU A 225 15.00 -33.05 5.22
CA GLU A 225 15.39 -32.55 3.91
C GLU A 225 16.29 -31.32 4.02
N PHE A 226 15.99 -30.38 4.92
CA PHE A 226 16.86 -29.24 5.16
C PHE A 226 18.20 -29.67 5.78
N LYS A 227 18.19 -30.57 6.78
CA LYS A 227 19.43 -31.10 7.38
C LYS A 227 20.31 -31.79 6.33
N ASN A 228 19.71 -32.65 5.50
CA ASN A 228 20.38 -33.31 4.38
C ASN A 228 20.96 -32.29 3.38
N ALA A 229 20.23 -31.21 3.09
CA ALA A 229 20.75 -30.14 2.25
C ALA A 229 21.93 -29.43 2.91
N TYR A 230 21.74 -29.00 4.15
CA TYR A 230 22.74 -28.29 4.92
C TYR A 230 24.05 -29.07 5.08
N ASP A 231 23.99 -30.41 5.17
CA ASP A 231 25.17 -31.28 5.25
C ASP A 231 25.90 -31.45 3.90
N LYS A 232 25.23 -31.23 2.76
CA LYS A 232 25.86 -31.22 1.43
C LYS A 232 26.55 -29.89 1.13
N LYS A 233 27.40 -29.40 2.03
CA LYS A 233 28.14 -28.14 1.86
C LYS A 233 29.06 -28.16 0.65
N ASP A 234 29.20 -27.01 -0.01
CA ASP A 234 30.21 -26.79 -1.05
C ASP A 234 31.48 -26.22 -0.39
N GLY A 235 32.31 -27.13 0.11
CA GLY A 235 33.44 -26.78 0.98
C GLY A 235 32.96 -26.20 2.32
N THR A 236 33.34 -24.95 2.60
CA THR A 236 32.89 -24.22 3.80
C THR A 236 31.56 -23.48 3.61
N ASN A 237 31.03 -23.43 2.39
CA ASN A 237 29.85 -22.65 2.05
C ASN A 237 28.59 -23.51 2.06
N ASP A 238 27.45 -22.87 2.31
CA ASP A 238 26.15 -23.48 2.05
C ASP A 238 26.06 -23.92 0.59
N ASN A 239 25.33 -25.00 0.33
CA ASN A 239 24.97 -25.35 -1.04
C ASN A 239 24.05 -24.27 -1.66
N ALA A 240 23.89 -24.33 -2.99
CA ALA A 240 23.12 -23.34 -3.74
C ALA A 240 21.67 -23.19 -3.27
N ASP A 241 20.97 -24.28 -2.96
CA ASP A 241 19.57 -24.26 -2.54
C ASP A 241 19.41 -23.71 -1.12
N VAL A 242 20.30 -24.07 -0.19
CA VAL A 242 20.33 -23.51 1.18
C VAL A 242 20.64 -22.03 1.15
N LYS A 243 21.60 -21.61 0.30
CA LYS A 243 21.91 -20.19 0.10
C LYS A 243 20.71 -19.43 -0.46
N ALA A 244 20.07 -19.95 -1.51
CA ALA A 244 18.88 -19.35 -2.12
C ALA A 244 17.72 -19.21 -1.11
N TYR A 245 17.52 -20.22 -0.27
CA TYR A 245 16.55 -20.18 0.82
C TYR A 245 16.86 -19.06 1.84
N LYS A 246 18.11 -18.97 2.32
CA LYS A 246 18.51 -17.93 3.29
C LYS A 246 18.36 -16.53 2.70
N GLU A 247 18.74 -16.33 1.44
CA GLU A 247 18.59 -15.06 0.73
C GLU A 247 17.11 -14.67 0.54
N ALA A 248 16.26 -15.63 0.14
CA ALA A 248 14.82 -15.41 0.00
C ALA A 248 14.15 -15.08 1.34
N LEU A 249 14.52 -15.79 2.42
CA LEU A 249 14.00 -15.53 3.77
C LEU A 249 14.43 -14.15 4.28
N LYS A 250 15.70 -13.79 4.10
CA LYS A 250 16.20 -12.46 4.46
C LYS A 250 15.44 -11.36 3.71
N LYS A 251 15.30 -11.51 2.39
CA LYS A 251 14.54 -10.57 1.56
C LYS A 251 13.08 -10.46 2.01
N ALA A 252 12.44 -11.57 2.35
CA ALA A 252 11.09 -11.58 2.88
C ALA A 252 10.98 -10.75 4.17
N ARG A 253 11.88 -10.98 5.14
CA ARG A 253 11.93 -10.26 6.42
C ARG A 253 12.21 -8.77 6.24
N ASP A 254 13.16 -8.43 5.37
CA ASP A 254 13.49 -7.03 5.05
C ASP A 254 12.29 -6.29 4.46
N LEU A 255 11.58 -6.91 3.52
CA LEU A 255 10.38 -6.31 2.91
C LEU A 255 9.24 -6.14 3.91
N VAL A 256 8.99 -7.12 4.79
CA VAL A 256 8.00 -6.98 5.87
C VAL A 256 8.36 -5.79 6.76
N LYS A 257 9.63 -5.70 7.19
CA LYS A 257 10.11 -4.59 8.03
C LYS A 257 9.94 -3.22 7.34
N SER A 258 10.26 -3.13 6.06
CA SER A 258 10.07 -1.90 5.28
C SER A 258 8.59 -1.52 5.13
N ALA A 259 7.70 -2.50 4.92
CA ALA A 259 6.27 -2.27 4.80
C ALA A 259 5.62 -1.82 6.12
N THR A 260 6.08 -2.36 7.26
CA THR A 260 5.50 -2.09 8.58
C THR A 260 6.30 -1.07 9.39
N SER A 261 7.21 -0.32 8.75
CA SER A 261 8.02 0.68 9.45
C SER A 261 7.15 1.71 10.18
N THR A 262 7.46 1.94 11.45
CA THR A 262 6.86 2.95 12.32
C THR A 262 7.73 4.21 12.45
N ASP A 263 8.89 4.25 11.80
CA ASP A 263 9.74 5.44 11.78
C ASP A 263 9.02 6.57 11.00
N PRO A 264 8.74 7.72 11.64
CA PRO A 264 8.03 8.83 11.00
C PRO A 264 8.80 9.45 9.82
N ASN A 265 10.10 9.15 9.67
CA ASN A 265 10.93 9.61 8.56
C ASN A 265 10.95 8.63 7.37
N THR A 266 10.33 7.45 7.50
CA THR A 266 10.24 6.49 6.39
C THR A 266 9.45 7.12 5.26
N LYS A 267 10.04 7.21 4.07
CA LYS A 267 9.36 7.80 2.93
C LYS A 267 8.27 6.88 2.42
N ASN A 268 7.20 7.46 1.88
CA ASN A 268 6.14 6.69 1.24
C ASN A 268 6.70 5.89 0.04
N SER A 269 7.65 6.46 -0.68
CA SER A 269 8.37 5.82 -1.79
C SER A 269 9.23 4.61 -1.39
N GLU A 270 9.64 4.49 -0.13
CA GLU A 270 10.49 3.39 0.37
C GLU A 270 9.68 2.14 0.76
N ARG A 271 8.36 2.27 0.90
CA ARG A 271 7.47 1.15 1.20
C ARG A 271 7.37 0.21 -0.02
N PRO A 272 7.44 -1.12 0.15
CA PRO A 272 7.32 -2.06 -0.96
C PRO A 272 5.89 -2.11 -1.49
N THR A 273 5.74 -2.49 -2.75
CA THR A 273 4.44 -2.78 -3.39
C THR A 273 3.95 -4.19 -3.05
N GLN A 274 2.65 -4.41 -3.24
CA GLN A 274 2.04 -5.74 -3.15
C GLN A 274 2.72 -6.74 -4.09
N LYS A 275 3.14 -6.31 -5.29
CA LYS A 275 3.88 -7.15 -6.22
C LYS A 275 5.21 -7.63 -5.62
N GLN A 276 5.98 -6.73 -5.03
CA GLN A 276 7.27 -7.08 -4.40
C GLN A 276 7.08 -8.07 -3.23
N ILE A 277 6.00 -7.92 -2.46
CA ILE A 277 5.65 -8.87 -1.39
C ILE A 277 5.31 -10.26 -1.96
N ASN A 278 4.47 -10.32 -3.00
CA ASN A 278 4.10 -11.59 -3.61
C ASN A 278 5.30 -12.28 -4.28
N ASP A 279 6.12 -11.53 -5.01
CA ASP A 279 7.34 -12.05 -5.64
C ASP A 279 8.29 -12.64 -4.58
N ALA A 280 8.40 -12.02 -3.39
CA ALA A 280 9.20 -12.53 -2.29
C ALA A 280 8.57 -13.77 -1.63
N LEU A 281 7.25 -13.82 -1.49
CA LEU A 281 6.51 -14.97 -0.98
C LEU A 281 6.73 -16.20 -1.87
N ASP A 282 6.60 -16.01 -3.18
CA ASP A 282 6.80 -17.07 -4.16
C ASP A 282 8.25 -17.55 -4.18
N ALA A 283 9.23 -16.63 -4.15
CA ALA A 283 10.64 -16.98 -4.07
C ALA A 283 10.96 -17.81 -2.83
N LEU A 284 10.43 -17.42 -1.66
CA LEU A 284 10.64 -18.16 -0.41
C LEU A 284 10.03 -19.57 -0.46
N LYS A 285 8.79 -19.70 -0.97
CA LYS A 285 8.12 -20.99 -1.14
C LYS A 285 8.88 -21.89 -2.13
N GLN A 286 9.36 -21.34 -3.24
CA GLN A 286 10.12 -22.08 -4.23
C GLN A 286 11.45 -22.59 -3.66
N ALA A 287 12.18 -21.76 -2.91
CA ALA A 287 13.43 -22.17 -2.27
C ALA A 287 13.21 -23.30 -1.25
N LYS A 288 12.17 -23.21 -0.42
CA LYS A 288 11.78 -24.31 0.50
C LYS A 288 11.45 -25.59 -0.27
N LYS A 289 10.67 -25.48 -1.35
CA LYS A 289 10.28 -26.63 -2.19
C LYS A 289 11.48 -27.29 -2.88
N ALA A 290 12.47 -26.52 -3.33
CA ALA A 290 13.69 -27.05 -3.93
C ALA A 290 14.43 -27.96 -2.94
N ILE A 291 14.59 -27.51 -1.70
CA ILE A 291 15.19 -28.30 -0.61
C ILE A 291 14.37 -29.57 -0.32
N THR A 292 13.05 -29.42 -0.11
CA THR A 292 12.17 -30.57 0.19
C THR A 292 12.17 -31.63 -0.91
N ASN A 293 12.27 -31.23 -2.17
CA ASN A 293 12.25 -32.18 -3.28
C ASN A 293 13.63 -32.77 -3.60
N GLY A 294 14.70 -31.98 -3.48
CA GLY A 294 16.06 -32.36 -3.87
C GLY A 294 16.83 -33.17 -2.83
N TYR A 295 16.40 -33.14 -1.57
CA TYR A 295 17.21 -33.65 -0.45
C TYR A 295 16.47 -34.66 0.44
N LYS A 296 15.53 -35.41 -0.14
CA LYS A 296 14.89 -36.55 0.53
C LYS A 296 15.92 -37.57 1.00
N THR A 297 15.67 -38.17 2.15
CA THR A 297 16.50 -39.25 2.69
C THR A 297 16.38 -40.50 1.81
N ASP A 298 17.50 -40.92 1.24
CA ASP A 298 17.61 -42.19 0.52
C ASP A 298 17.98 -43.32 1.49
N VAL A 299 17.07 -44.27 1.68
CA VAL A 299 17.24 -45.44 2.54
C VAL A 299 17.46 -46.73 1.75
N ASP A 300 17.52 -46.67 0.41
CA ASP A 300 17.51 -47.86 -0.43
C ASP A 300 18.78 -48.69 -0.26
N LYS A 301 19.94 -48.05 -0.02
CA LYS A 301 21.17 -48.76 0.34
C LYS A 301 21.05 -49.50 1.67
N LEU A 302 20.37 -48.92 2.67
CA LEU A 302 20.15 -49.59 3.95
C LEU A 302 19.19 -50.77 3.79
N LYS A 303 18.12 -50.61 2.98
CA LYS A 303 17.22 -51.72 2.65
C LYS A 303 17.96 -52.86 1.95
N GLN A 304 18.77 -52.56 0.94
CA GLN A 304 19.59 -53.56 0.24
C GLN A 304 20.57 -54.26 1.19
N ALA A 305 21.23 -53.52 2.09
CA ALA A 305 22.11 -54.11 3.08
C ALA A 305 21.37 -55.03 4.06
N LYS A 306 20.15 -54.65 4.49
CA LYS A 306 19.29 -55.48 5.33
C LYS A 306 18.85 -56.75 4.61
N GLU A 307 18.36 -56.64 3.37
CA GLU A 307 17.96 -57.80 2.55
C GLU A 307 19.13 -58.76 2.32
N TYR A 308 20.32 -58.22 2.02
CA TYR A 308 21.53 -59.02 1.89
C TYR A 308 21.87 -59.74 3.20
N ALA A 309 21.82 -59.06 4.35
CA ALA A 309 22.12 -59.65 5.64
C ALA A 309 21.09 -60.72 6.07
N GLU A 310 19.80 -60.51 5.78
CA GLU A 310 18.73 -61.42 6.20
C GLU A 310 18.62 -62.67 5.32
N ASP A 311 18.92 -62.56 4.02
CA ASP A 311 18.73 -63.66 3.06
C ASP A 311 20.05 -64.18 2.48
N VAL A 312 20.80 -63.31 1.79
CA VAL A 312 21.96 -63.71 0.98
C VAL A 312 23.13 -64.15 1.87
N PHE A 313 23.45 -63.38 2.90
CA PHE A 313 24.55 -63.64 3.81
C PHE A 313 24.35 -64.95 4.57
N LYS A 314 23.13 -65.24 5.05
CA LYS A 314 22.83 -66.50 5.76
C LYS A 314 22.91 -67.74 4.86
N LYS A 315 22.90 -67.56 3.54
CA LYS A 315 23.02 -68.65 2.57
C LYS A 315 24.47 -68.98 2.19
N THR A 316 25.44 -68.13 2.54
CA THR A 316 26.84 -68.34 2.14
C THR A 316 27.45 -69.58 2.80
N PRO A 317 28.40 -70.26 2.14
CA PRO A 317 29.13 -71.38 2.73
C PRO A 317 29.81 -71.01 4.06
N GLU A 318 30.37 -69.80 4.14
CA GLU A 318 31.06 -69.29 5.33
C GLU A 318 30.11 -69.19 6.53
N TYR A 319 28.91 -68.64 6.34
CA TYR A 319 27.90 -68.57 7.39
C TYR A 319 27.43 -69.96 7.82
N LYS A 320 27.16 -70.85 6.86
CA LYS A 320 26.75 -72.24 7.16
C LYS A 320 27.84 -73.02 7.90
N ASN A 321 29.11 -72.84 7.52
CA ASN A 321 30.25 -73.47 8.19
C ASN A 321 30.43 -72.93 9.61
N ALA A 322 30.27 -71.61 9.80
CA ALA A 322 30.29 -71.01 11.14
C ALA A 322 29.16 -71.56 12.02
N ILE A 323 27.94 -71.74 11.48
CA ILE A 323 26.82 -72.35 12.20
C ILE A 323 27.12 -73.81 12.56
N ALA A 324 27.74 -74.57 11.67
CA ALA A 324 28.15 -75.94 11.94
C ALA A 324 29.19 -76.02 13.07
N ILE A 325 30.21 -75.15 13.06
CA ILE A 325 31.22 -75.05 14.14
C ILE A 325 30.58 -74.63 15.47
N LYS A 326 29.62 -73.69 15.42
CA LYS A 326 28.84 -73.26 16.59
C LYS A 326 27.97 -74.38 17.17
N ASN A 327 27.55 -75.37 16.39
CA ASN A 327 26.70 -76.45 16.89
C ASN A 327 27.50 -77.71 17.31
N ASP A 328 28.82 -77.73 17.06
CA ASP A 328 29.71 -78.81 17.46
C ASP A 328 30.42 -78.46 18.77
N ASN A 329 29.85 -78.90 19.89
CA ASN A 329 30.38 -78.63 21.24
C ASN A 329 31.81 -79.18 21.46
N ASN A 330 32.29 -80.11 20.62
CA ASN A 330 33.64 -80.66 20.72
C ASN A 330 34.66 -79.86 19.91
N ASN A 331 34.22 -78.88 19.12
CA ASN A 331 35.10 -78.04 18.32
C ASN A 331 35.76 -76.97 19.19
N ALA A 332 37.10 -76.90 19.16
CA ALA A 332 37.88 -75.94 19.95
C ALA A 332 37.51 -74.46 19.66
N LYS A 333 36.84 -74.17 18.53
CA LYS A 333 36.37 -72.82 18.16
C LYS A 333 34.86 -72.61 18.35
N HIS A 334 34.13 -73.58 18.92
CA HIS A 334 32.68 -73.51 19.15
C HIS A 334 32.24 -72.19 19.82
N GLU A 335 32.86 -71.84 20.96
CA GLU A 335 32.52 -70.62 21.68
C GLU A 335 32.82 -69.35 20.88
N GLN A 336 33.89 -69.35 20.08
CA GLN A 336 34.25 -68.21 19.23
C GLN A 336 33.27 -68.07 18.07
N ALA A 337 32.89 -69.16 17.40
CA ALA A 337 31.87 -69.14 16.34
C ALA A 337 30.51 -68.67 16.86
N GLY A 338 30.14 -69.03 18.09
CA GLY A 338 28.97 -68.50 18.79
C GLY A 338 29.00 -66.98 18.97
N LYS A 339 30.16 -66.42 19.35
CA LYS A 339 30.38 -64.97 19.48
C LYS A 339 30.41 -64.26 18.12
N ASP A 340 31.07 -64.84 17.12
CA ASP A 340 31.26 -64.27 15.78
C ASP A 340 29.94 -64.20 14.98
N LEU A 341 29.04 -65.16 15.21
CA LEU A 341 27.71 -65.15 14.62
C LEU A 341 26.75 -64.18 15.32
N GLY A 342 27.13 -63.70 16.51
CA GLY A 342 26.35 -62.77 17.32
C GLY A 342 24.99 -63.32 17.79
N ASP A 343 24.42 -62.68 18.80
CA ASP A 343 23.07 -62.97 19.29
C ASP A 343 22.06 -62.37 18.30
N VAL A 344 21.76 -63.11 17.23
CA VAL A 344 20.86 -62.71 16.13
C VAL A 344 19.42 -62.44 16.61
N THR A 345 19.11 -62.71 17.87
CA THR A 345 17.80 -62.51 18.52
C THR A 345 17.55 -61.11 19.08
N ASN A 346 18.55 -60.22 19.16
CA ASN A 346 18.39 -58.88 19.76
C ASN A 346 18.56 -57.69 18.78
N GLN A 347 18.48 -57.91 17.46
CA GLN A 347 18.56 -56.86 16.44
C GLN A 347 17.25 -56.61 15.66
N THR A 348 16.09 -56.83 16.29
CA THR A 348 14.82 -56.26 15.84
C THR A 348 14.48 -55.06 16.71
N GLY A 349 14.86 -53.87 16.26
CA GLY A 349 14.49 -52.57 16.81
C GLY A 349 14.59 -51.51 15.74
#